data_AF-N1W801-F1
#
_entry.id   AF-N1W801-F1
#
_cell.length_a   1.000
_cell.length_b   1.000
_cell.length_c   1.000
_cell.angle_alpha   90.00
_cell.angle_beta   90.00
_cell.angle_gamma   90.00
#
_symmetry.space_group_name_H-M   'P 1'
#
loop_
_entity.id
_entity.type
_entity.pdbx_description
1 polymer ?
#
loop_
_entity_poly.entity_id
_entity_poly.type
_entity_poly.pdbx_seq_one_letter_code
_entity_poly.pdbx_strand_id
1 'polypeptide(L)'
;MFPALSIEINTSLDDFDNLHPEGSDLVIVPAIHNAENKTIIHWIQNQYERGATIVGICDGVWTLGYAGLLKNKHATGHWYSKEKLSNVFSDTIWIRNKRYVQDKNIITTTGVTASIPVSLALVESIAGTKKAKEMATELGVTHWDAHHNSEGFYLDWQQYITAAKNLIFFWNYERIGISMYEGMDEISLALVADAYSRTYRSKTVAITNGNRPVLTKSGIKFVSEMEEGEKIQIHSQIEIPKQKKAFDQLVHTLVEIEKKFGRTTKRFVATQIEFPID
;
A
#
# COMPACT_ATOMS: atom_id res chain seq x y z
N MET A 1 5.38 10.87 0.34
CA MET A 1 4.61 9.79 -0.32
C MET A 1 4.10 10.35 -1.63
N PHE A 2 4.11 9.57 -2.70
CA PHE A 2 3.69 10.02 -4.04
C PHE A 2 2.35 9.35 -4.36
N PRO A 3 1.20 9.96 -4.00
CA PRO A 3 -0.08 9.37 -4.33
C PRO A 3 -0.21 9.26 -5.86
N ALA A 4 -0.62 8.07 -6.28
CA ALA A 4 -0.62 7.64 -7.67
C ALA A 4 -2.04 7.55 -8.26
N LEU A 5 -3.05 7.56 -7.40
CA LEU A 5 -4.45 7.30 -7.68
C LEU A 5 -5.31 8.09 -6.69
N SER A 6 -6.52 8.45 -7.12
CA SER A 6 -7.51 9.15 -6.31
C SER A 6 -8.80 8.35 -6.25
N ILE A 7 -9.40 8.27 -5.06
CA ILE A 7 -10.67 7.57 -4.81
C ILE A 7 -11.71 8.53 -4.24
N GLU A 8 -12.98 8.29 -4.57
CA GLU A 8 -14.12 9.00 -3.99
C GLU A 8 -14.50 8.33 -2.67
N ILE A 9 -14.57 9.11 -1.59
CA ILE A 9 -15.01 8.67 -0.26
C ILE A 9 -16.28 9.44 0.09
N ASN A 10 -17.38 8.73 0.27
CA ASN A 10 -18.71 9.31 0.54
C ASN A 10 -19.16 9.14 2.00
N THR A 11 -18.32 8.56 2.84
CA THR A 11 -18.61 8.28 4.25
C THR A 11 -17.54 8.93 5.09
N SER A 12 -17.92 9.92 5.88
CA SER A 12 -17.05 10.51 6.90
C SER A 12 -16.94 9.59 8.13
N LEU A 13 -16.04 9.94 9.06
CA LEU A 13 -15.93 9.23 10.34
C LEU A 13 -17.22 9.34 11.16
N ASP A 14 -17.87 10.51 11.14
CA ASP A 14 -19.14 10.74 11.83
C ASP A 14 -20.29 9.94 11.19
N ASP A 15 -20.33 9.86 9.85
CA ASP A 15 -21.31 9.02 9.15
C ASP A 15 -21.14 7.56 9.55
N PHE A 16 -19.90 7.07 9.63
CA PHE A 16 -19.59 5.71 10.07
C PHE A 16 -20.07 5.46 11.50
N ASP A 17 -19.72 6.33 12.45
CA ASP A 17 -20.09 6.15 13.87
C ASP A 17 -21.62 6.19 14.08
N ASN A 18 -22.35 6.96 13.28
CA ASN A 18 -23.81 6.98 13.29
C ASN A 18 -24.43 5.68 12.75
N LEU A 19 -23.81 5.08 11.73
CA LEU A 19 -24.26 3.81 11.13
C LEU A 19 -23.86 2.59 11.97
N HIS A 20 -22.74 2.68 12.69
CA HIS A 20 -22.13 1.61 13.49
C HIS A 20 -21.86 2.08 14.93
N PRO A 21 -22.92 2.35 15.72
CA PRO A 21 -22.78 2.87 17.07
C PRO A 21 -22.09 1.91 18.04
N GLU A 22 -21.96 0.63 17.71
CA GLU A 22 -21.17 -0.38 18.43
C GLU A 22 -19.66 -0.25 18.18
N GLY A 23 -19.25 0.38 17.08
CA GLY A 23 -17.87 0.44 16.60
C GLY A 23 -17.57 -0.61 15.52
N SER A 24 -16.35 -0.57 14.99
CA SER A 24 -15.89 -1.51 13.96
C SER A 24 -15.33 -2.79 14.55
N ASP A 25 -15.48 -3.92 13.85
CA ASP A 25 -14.71 -5.13 14.15
C ASP A 25 -13.21 -4.97 13.81
N LEU A 26 -12.91 -4.19 12.76
CA LEU A 26 -11.59 -4.09 12.16
C LEU A 26 -11.34 -2.70 11.57
N VAL A 27 -10.28 -2.03 12.03
CA VAL A 27 -9.82 -0.74 11.50
C VAL A 27 -8.50 -0.92 10.78
N ILE A 28 -8.48 -0.70 9.46
CA ILE A 28 -7.25 -0.71 8.65
C ILE A 28 -6.70 0.72 8.57
N VAL A 29 -5.50 0.92 9.09
CA VAL A 29 -4.81 2.22 9.11
C VAL A 29 -3.67 2.19 8.08
N PRO A 30 -3.84 2.82 6.90
CA PRO A 30 -2.77 2.93 5.93
C PRO A 30 -1.70 3.94 6.40
N ALA A 31 -0.64 4.11 5.61
CA ALA A 31 0.27 5.22 5.81
C ALA A 31 -0.47 6.55 5.57
N ILE A 32 -0.38 7.48 6.52
CA ILE A 32 -1.05 8.80 6.48
C ILE A 32 0.02 9.88 6.50
N HIS A 33 -0.10 10.89 5.62
CA HIS A 33 0.85 12.00 5.56
C HIS A 33 0.97 12.77 6.89
N ASN A 34 -0.18 13.04 7.53
CA ASN A 34 -0.25 13.62 8.86
C ASN A 34 -0.63 12.54 9.88
N ALA A 35 0.35 11.72 10.28
CA ALA A 35 0.15 10.65 11.26
C ALA A 35 -0.22 11.15 12.66
N GLU A 36 0.02 12.44 12.96
CA GLU A 36 -0.32 13.09 14.23
C GLU A 36 -1.73 13.74 14.20
N ASN A 37 -2.53 13.48 13.16
CA ASN A 37 -3.87 14.03 13.06
C ASN A 37 -4.74 13.58 14.24
N LYS A 38 -5.06 14.53 15.13
CA LYS A 38 -5.80 14.27 16.37
C LYS A 38 -7.19 13.71 16.14
N THR A 39 -7.89 14.11 15.07
CA THR A 39 -9.21 13.57 14.75
C THR A 39 -9.13 12.09 14.43
N ILE A 40 -8.16 11.70 13.60
CA ILE A 40 -7.94 10.29 13.22
C ILE A 40 -7.47 9.48 14.44
N ILE A 41 -6.51 10.01 15.21
CA ILE A 41 -6.01 9.36 16.42
C ILE A 41 -7.14 9.09 17.41
N HIS A 42 -7.97 10.10 17.71
CA HIS A 42 -9.06 9.97 18.66
C HIS A 42 -10.09 8.93 18.18
N TRP A 43 -10.45 8.97 16.89
CA TRP A 43 -11.36 7.99 16.33
C TRP A 43 -10.80 6.57 16.43
N ILE A 44 -9.53 6.34 16.07
CA ILE A 44 -8.88 5.02 16.21
C ILE A 44 -8.87 4.55 17.67
N GLN A 45 -8.57 5.44 18.63
CA GLN A 45 -8.62 5.13 20.06
C GLN A 45 -10.03 4.68 20.49
N ASN A 46 -11.06 5.41 20.08
CA ASN A 46 -12.45 5.08 20.38
C ASN A 46 -12.85 3.71 19.79
N GLN A 47 -12.45 3.41 18.55
CA GLN A 47 -12.72 2.09 17.94
C GLN A 47 -11.99 0.97 18.70
N TYR A 48 -10.73 1.19 19.09
CA TYR A 48 -9.96 0.22 19.88
C TYR A 48 -10.59 -0.04 21.26
N GLU A 49 -11.05 1.01 21.96
CA GLU A 49 -11.74 0.88 23.25
C GLU A 49 -13.06 0.09 23.14
N ARG A 50 -13.71 0.15 21.98
CA ARG A 50 -14.91 -0.64 21.65
C ARG A 50 -14.60 -2.09 21.25
N GLY A 51 -13.33 -2.46 21.19
CA GLY A 51 -12.89 -3.83 20.95
C GLY A 51 -12.38 -4.10 19.53
N ALA A 52 -12.35 -3.09 18.65
CA ALA A 52 -11.86 -3.24 17.29
C ALA A 52 -10.44 -3.81 17.24
N THR A 53 -10.18 -4.65 16.24
CA THR A 53 -8.80 -4.97 15.86
C THR A 53 -8.24 -3.84 15.01
N ILE A 54 -7.12 -3.24 15.41
CA ILE A 54 -6.47 -2.14 14.69
C ILE A 54 -5.28 -2.68 13.91
N VAL A 55 -5.29 -2.47 12.59
CA VAL A 55 -4.27 -2.98 11.67
C VAL A 55 -3.49 -1.83 11.05
N GLY A 56 -2.26 -1.59 11.51
CA GLY A 56 -1.35 -0.62 10.92
C GLY A 56 -0.59 -1.22 9.73
N ILE A 57 -0.83 -0.70 8.52
CA ILE A 57 -0.14 -1.14 7.30
C ILE A 57 1.04 -0.24 7.02
N CYS A 58 2.24 -0.80 6.86
CA CYS A 58 3.46 -0.05 6.48
C CYS A 58 3.74 1.09 7.50
N ASP A 59 3.77 2.33 7.05
CA ASP A 59 3.92 3.52 7.91
C ASP A 59 2.64 3.92 8.65
N GLY A 60 1.53 3.18 8.50
CA GLY A 60 0.34 3.34 9.35
C GLY A 60 0.65 3.10 10.84
N VAL A 61 1.73 2.38 11.14
CA VAL A 61 2.25 2.19 12.49
C VAL A 61 2.63 3.51 13.19
N TRP A 62 2.97 4.57 12.46
CA TRP A 62 3.21 5.89 13.04
C TRP A 62 1.96 6.42 13.75
N THR A 63 0.81 6.36 13.08
CA THR A 63 -0.48 6.80 13.65
C THR A 63 -0.84 5.99 14.89
N LEU A 64 -0.62 4.67 14.87
CA LEU A 64 -0.83 3.80 16.03
C LEU A 64 0.10 4.15 17.20
N GLY A 65 1.37 4.48 16.90
CA GLY A 65 2.35 4.92 17.89
C GLY A 65 1.92 6.24 18.55
N TYR A 66 1.52 7.24 17.75
CA TYR A 66 1.00 8.51 18.27
C TYR A 66 -0.32 8.37 19.01
N ALA A 67 -1.14 7.38 18.66
CA ALA A 67 -2.33 7.01 19.42
C ALA A 67 -2.01 6.32 20.77
N GLY A 68 -0.74 6.03 21.05
CA GLY A 68 -0.30 5.35 22.28
C GLY A 68 -0.60 3.85 22.30
N LEU A 69 -1.09 3.29 21.19
CA LEU A 69 -1.54 1.89 21.13
C LEU A 69 -0.36 0.90 21.13
N LEU A 70 0.84 1.35 20.77
CA LEU A 70 2.03 0.49 20.66
C LEU A 70 2.90 0.42 21.93
N LYS A 71 2.50 1.13 22.99
CA LYS A 71 3.25 1.17 24.24
C LYS A 71 3.34 -0.21 24.89
N ASN A 72 4.56 -0.69 25.11
CA ASN A 72 4.87 -2.02 25.63
C ASN A 72 4.28 -3.17 24.79
N LYS A 73 4.10 -2.95 23.48
CA LYS A 73 3.57 -3.95 22.53
C LYS A 73 4.62 -4.44 21.57
N HIS A 74 4.44 -5.67 21.09
CA HIS A 74 5.17 -6.15 19.94
C HIS A 74 4.60 -5.54 18.66
N ALA A 75 5.46 -4.92 17.86
CA ALA A 75 5.08 -4.33 16.58
C ALA A 75 6.17 -4.52 15.53
N THR A 76 5.79 -4.43 14.26
CA THR A 76 6.70 -4.28 13.13
C THR A 76 6.28 -3.03 12.33
N GLY A 77 7.10 -2.62 11.36
CA GLY A 77 6.84 -1.46 10.52
C GLY A 77 7.67 -1.51 9.25
N HIS A 78 7.54 -0.51 8.39
CA HIS A 78 8.32 -0.43 7.16
C HIS A 78 9.84 -0.43 7.46
N TRP A 79 10.63 -1.23 6.73
CA TRP A 79 12.08 -1.40 7.02
C TRP A 79 12.83 -0.06 7.05
N TYR A 80 12.49 0.85 6.14
CA TYR A 80 13.10 2.19 6.04
C TYR A 80 12.85 3.08 7.27
N SER A 81 11.70 2.92 7.93
CA SER A 81 11.29 3.78 9.06
C SER A 81 11.79 3.24 10.41
N LYS A 82 12.35 2.03 10.44
CA LYS A 82 12.61 1.25 11.66
C LYS A 82 13.44 1.97 12.72
N GLU A 83 14.58 2.56 12.35
CA GLU A 83 15.44 3.27 13.31
C GLU A 83 14.72 4.47 13.91
N LYS A 84 14.03 5.25 13.07
CA LYS A 84 13.25 6.39 13.51
C LYS A 84 12.09 5.97 14.41
N LEU A 85 11.39 4.89 14.07
CA LEU A 85 10.32 4.29 14.88
C LEU A 85 10.83 3.86 16.26
N SER A 86 11.97 3.17 16.32
CA SER A 86 12.58 2.75 17.61
C SER A 86 13.02 3.94 18.47
N ASN A 87 13.44 5.04 17.86
CA ASN A 87 13.82 6.25 18.59
C ASN A 87 12.60 7.03 19.12
N VAL A 88 11.54 7.16 18.32
CA VAL A 88 10.34 7.92 18.69
C VAL A 88 9.44 7.13 19.64
N PHE A 89 9.24 5.84 19.39
CA PHE A 89 8.41 4.93 20.19
C PHE A 89 9.31 3.90 20.88
N SER A 90 10.13 4.38 21.82
CA SER A 90 11.15 3.59 22.52
C SER A 90 10.58 2.54 23.50
N ASP A 91 9.32 2.67 23.88
CA ASP A 91 8.57 1.71 24.70
C ASP A 91 7.86 0.63 23.86
N THR A 92 7.95 0.68 22.54
CA THR A 92 7.47 -0.38 21.64
C THR A 92 8.55 -1.43 21.42
N ILE A 93 8.16 -2.71 21.46
CA ILE A 93 9.05 -3.85 21.21
C ILE A 93 9.05 -4.16 19.72
N TRP A 94 10.01 -3.60 18.99
CA TRP A 94 10.11 -3.74 17.54
C TRP A 94 10.64 -5.12 17.11
N ILE A 95 9.73 -5.97 16.63
CA ILE A 95 10.03 -7.30 16.11
C ILE A 95 10.57 -7.22 14.68
N ARG A 96 11.61 -7.99 14.42
CA ARG A 96 12.29 -8.05 13.11
C ARG A 96 11.90 -9.32 12.36
N ASN A 97 12.12 -9.30 11.05
CA ASN A 97 11.96 -10.48 10.18
C ASN A 97 10.58 -11.15 10.30
N LYS A 98 9.56 -10.30 10.47
CA LYS A 98 8.14 -10.66 10.48
C LYS A 98 7.39 -9.69 9.60
N ARG A 99 6.67 -10.24 8.60
CA ARG A 99 5.85 -9.47 7.66
C ARG A 99 4.71 -8.76 8.37
N TYR A 100 4.13 -9.43 9.35
CA TYR A 100 3.13 -8.88 10.24
C TYR A 100 3.31 -9.46 11.63
N VAL A 101 2.92 -8.67 12.63
CA VAL A 101 2.97 -9.01 14.05
C VAL A 101 1.61 -8.70 14.64
N GLN A 102 1.06 -9.66 15.37
CA GLN A 102 -0.16 -9.48 16.15
C GLN A 102 0.19 -9.50 17.64
N ASP A 103 -0.22 -8.46 18.36
CA ASP A 103 -0.20 -8.39 19.83
C ASP A 103 -1.60 -7.99 20.30
N LYS A 104 -2.38 -8.98 20.75
CA LYS A 104 -3.81 -8.85 21.07
C LYS A 104 -4.60 -8.32 19.87
N ASN A 105 -5.32 -7.20 20.05
CA ASN A 105 -6.17 -6.57 19.04
C ASN A 105 -5.39 -5.56 18.18
N ILE A 106 -4.06 -5.62 18.18
CA ILE A 106 -3.21 -4.77 17.34
C ILE A 106 -2.43 -5.66 16.40
N ILE A 107 -2.54 -5.36 15.11
CA ILE A 107 -1.76 -5.98 14.05
C ILE A 107 -0.95 -4.89 13.37
N THR A 108 0.33 -5.13 13.12
CA THR A 108 1.20 -4.21 12.38
C THR A 108 1.90 -4.98 11.28
N THR A 109 2.17 -4.32 10.15
CA THR A 109 2.84 -4.94 9.00
C THR A 109 4.04 -4.14 8.54
N THR A 110 4.92 -4.82 7.81
CA THR A 110 5.95 -4.18 6.99
C THR A 110 5.32 -3.54 5.74
N GLY A 111 6.13 -3.18 4.76
CA GLY A 111 5.80 -2.33 3.63
C GLY A 111 4.97 -2.96 2.51
N VAL A 112 4.17 -2.09 1.89
CA VAL A 112 3.43 -2.24 0.62
C VAL A 112 2.84 -3.63 0.36
N THR A 113 3.62 -4.56 -0.19
CA THR A 113 3.16 -5.91 -0.54
C THR A 113 2.82 -6.76 0.69
N ALA A 114 3.31 -6.39 1.87
CA ALA A 114 2.95 -7.01 3.15
C ALA A 114 1.45 -6.90 3.50
N SER A 115 0.73 -5.94 2.91
CA SER A 115 -0.71 -5.79 3.08
C SER A 115 -1.50 -7.01 2.58
N ILE A 116 -0.99 -7.74 1.58
CA ILE A 116 -1.71 -8.88 0.98
C ILE A 116 -1.66 -10.10 1.90
N PRO A 117 -0.50 -10.54 2.42
CA PRO A 117 -0.45 -11.65 3.36
C PRO A 117 -1.27 -11.44 4.64
N VAL A 118 -1.22 -10.24 5.24
CA VAL A 118 -2.05 -9.96 6.43
C VAL A 118 -3.55 -9.99 6.10
N SER A 119 -3.94 -9.50 4.92
CA SER A 119 -5.34 -9.51 4.47
C SER A 119 -5.83 -10.95 4.27
N LEU A 120 -5.00 -11.81 3.68
CA LEU A 120 -5.32 -13.24 3.54
C LEU A 120 -5.40 -13.95 4.89
N ALA A 121 -4.52 -13.63 5.84
CA ALA A 121 -4.58 -14.16 7.21
C ALA A 121 -5.85 -13.71 7.95
N LEU A 122 -6.28 -12.46 7.78
CA LEU A 122 -7.55 -11.95 8.32
C LEU A 122 -8.76 -12.69 7.71
N VAL A 123 -8.76 -12.87 6.39
CA VAL A 123 -9.83 -13.63 5.70
C VAL A 123 -9.84 -15.08 6.17
N GLU A 124 -8.68 -15.70 6.34
CA GLU A 124 -8.58 -17.05 6.91
C GLU A 124 -9.20 -17.12 8.31
N SER A 125 -8.92 -16.12 9.16
CA SER A 125 -9.49 -16.04 10.50
C SER A 125 -11.00 -15.80 10.51
N ILE A 126 -11.54 -15.05 9.54
CA ILE A 126 -12.96 -14.65 9.50
C ILE A 126 -13.83 -15.67 8.75
N ALA A 127 -13.35 -16.15 7.60
CA ALA A 127 -14.11 -16.95 6.64
C ALA A 127 -13.52 -18.36 6.41
N GLY A 128 -12.45 -18.71 7.14
CA GLY A 128 -11.81 -20.02 7.10
C GLY A 128 -10.81 -20.20 5.95
N THR A 129 -9.94 -21.20 6.11
CA THR A 129 -8.84 -21.51 5.18
C THR A 129 -9.29 -21.74 3.74
N LYS A 130 -10.49 -22.30 3.50
CA LYS A 130 -11.00 -22.51 2.15
C LYS A 130 -11.12 -21.18 1.40
N LYS A 131 -11.76 -20.18 2.01
CA LYS A 131 -11.96 -18.88 1.36
C LYS A 131 -10.65 -18.13 1.16
N ALA A 132 -9.75 -18.21 2.13
CA ALA A 132 -8.41 -17.63 2.00
C ALA A 132 -7.62 -18.25 0.83
N LYS A 133 -7.65 -19.57 0.66
CA LYS A 133 -7.00 -20.27 -0.48
C LYS A 133 -7.59 -19.89 -1.84
N GLU A 134 -8.91 -19.75 -1.92
CA GLU A 134 -9.59 -19.26 -3.13
C GLU A 134 -9.08 -17.87 -3.50
N MET A 135 -9.08 -16.92 -2.55
CA MET A 135 -8.61 -15.56 -2.82
C MET A 135 -7.11 -15.49 -3.09
N ALA A 136 -6.28 -16.27 -2.38
CA ALA A 136 -4.85 -16.36 -2.67
C ALA A 136 -4.60 -16.84 -4.11
N THR A 137 -5.39 -17.82 -4.58
CA THR A 137 -5.34 -18.32 -5.96
C THR A 137 -5.75 -17.24 -6.97
N GLU A 138 -6.79 -16.45 -6.68
CA GLU A 138 -7.21 -15.31 -7.52
C GLU A 138 -6.12 -14.23 -7.60
N LEU A 139 -5.43 -13.95 -6.50
CA LEU A 139 -4.38 -12.93 -6.42
C LEU A 139 -3.03 -13.38 -7.00
N GLY A 140 -2.81 -14.68 -7.15
CA GLY A 140 -1.51 -15.24 -7.56
C GLY A 140 -0.52 -15.39 -6.41
N VAL A 141 -1.02 -15.56 -5.17
CA VAL A 141 -0.22 -15.71 -3.95
C VAL A 141 -0.21 -17.18 -3.52
N THR A 142 0.97 -17.73 -3.27
CA THR A 142 1.13 -19.13 -2.83
C THR A 142 1.24 -19.27 -1.32
N HIS A 143 1.79 -18.26 -0.64
CA HIS A 143 2.04 -18.26 0.81
C HIS A 143 1.72 -16.89 1.40
N TRP A 144 1.08 -16.88 2.58
CA TRP A 144 0.69 -15.64 3.29
C TRP A 144 1.10 -15.65 4.77
N ASP A 145 2.07 -16.46 5.15
CA ASP A 145 2.52 -16.52 6.53
C ASP A 145 3.37 -15.29 6.94
N ALA A 146 3.62 -15.17 8.24
CA ALA A 146 4.32 -14.05 8.83
C ALA A 146 5.84 -14.07 8.59
N HIS A 147 6.45 -15.17 8.12
CA HIS A 147 7.89 -15.21 7.89
C HIS A 147 8.28 -14.29 6.74
N HIS A 148 9.30 -13.47 6.98
CA HIS A 148 9.80 -12.54 6.00
C HIS A 148 11.22 -12.11 6.36
N ASN A 149 12.10 -11.99 5.38
CA ASN A 149 13.44 -11.48 5.58
C ASN A 149 13.45 -9.96 5.36
N SER A 150 12.99 -9.19 6.35
CA SER A 150 13.00 -7.72 6.29
C SER A 150 14.42 -7.16 6.21
N GLU A 151 15.40 -7.86 6.76
CA GLU A 151 16.81 -7.44 6.75
C GLU A 151 17.45 -7.53 5.35
N GLY A 152 16.82 -8.26 4.42
CA GLY A 152 17.21 -8.26 3.01
C GLY A 152 16.87 -6.96 2.27
N PHE A 153 16.07 -6.07 2.86
CA PHE A 153 15.63 -4.82 2.25
C PHE A 153 16.31 -3.63 2.93
N TYR A 154 17.23 -3.01 2.21
CA TYR A 154 17.89 -1.77 2.62
C TYR A 154 18.27 -0.99 1.37
N LEU A 155 18.40 0.34 1.48
CA LEU A 155 18.98 1.15 0.41
C LEU A 155 20.50 1.08 0.50
N ASP A 156 21.12 0.42 -0.46
CA ASP A 156 22.57 0.50 -0.62
C ASP A 156 22.98 1.82 -1.30
N TRP A 157 24.28 2.12 -1.29
CA TRP A 157 24.83 3.32 -1.93
C TRP A 157 24.51 3.39 -3.44
N GLN A 158 24.40 2.26 -4.13
CA GLN A 158 24.02 2.24 -5.56
C GLN A 158 22.56 2.63 -5.75
N GLN A 159 21.68 2.27 -4.82
CA GLN A 159 20.27 2.66 -4.83
C GLN A 159 20.07 4.13 -4.47
N TYR A 160 20.85 4.69 -3.54
CA TYR A 160 20.87 6.14 -3.30
C TYR A 160 21.33 6.92 -4.54
N ILE A 161 22.40 6.46 -5.21
CA ILE A 161 22.83 7.02 -6.50
C ILE A 161 21.73 6.88 -7.55
N THR A 162 21.03 5.74 -7.59
CA THR A 162 19.91 5.51 -8.52
C THR A 162 18.78 6.50 -8.27
N ALA A 163 18.37 6.70 -7.02
CA ALA A 163 17.36 7.69 -6.65
C ALA A 163 17.80 9.12 -7.05
N ALA A 164 19.04 9.51 -6.74
CA ALA A 164 19.58 10.81 -7.11
C ALA A 164 19.65 11.01 -8.64
N LYS A 165 20.14 10.01 -9.38
CA LYS A 165 20.14 10.04 -10.85
C LYS A 165 18.72 10.17 -11.38
N ASN A 166 17.79 9.36 -10.89
CA ASN A 166 16.40 9.35 -11.35
C ASN A 166 15.72 10.71 -11.12
N LEU A 167 16.04 11.41 -10.02
CA LEU A 167 15.54 12.76 -9.72
C LEU A 167 16.21 13.87 -10.56
N ILE A 168 17.53 13.79 -10.79
CA ILE A 168 18.30 14.83 -11.51
C ILE A 168 17.98 14.83 -13.02
N PHE A 169 17.60 13.68 -13.59
CA PHE A 169 17.13 13.58 -14.98
C PHE A 169 15.65 14.00 -15.15
N PHE A 170 15.26 15.17 -14.62
CA PHE A 170 13.88 15.69 -14.74
C PHE A 170 13.41 15.87 -16.19
N TRP A 171 14.34 16.01 -17.14
CA TRP A 171 14.08 16.04 -18.59
C TRP A 171 13.46 14.74 -19.13
N ASN A 172 13.49 13.64 -18.37
CA ASN A 172 12.92 12.33 -18.72
C ASN A 172 11.81 11.90 -17.74
N TYR A 173 11.21 12.83 -17.00
CA TYR A 173 10.11 12.52 -16.09
C TYR A 173 8.83 12.25 -16.87
N GLU A 174 8.36 11.00 -16.86
CA GLU A 174 7.23 10.58 -17.66
C GLU A 174 5.92 10.55 -16.87
N ARG A 175 4.85 11.02 -17.51
CA ARG A 175 3.49 10.76 -17.04
C ARG A 175 2.94 9.55 -17.76
N ILE A 176 2.62 8.52 -17.00
CA ILE A 176 2.13 7.24 -17.49
C ILE A 176 0.63 7.17 -17.21
N GLY A 177 -0.17 7.16 -18.28
CA GLY A 177 -1.60 6.97 -18.18
C GLY A 177 -1.96 5.51 -17.92
N ILE A 178 -2.83 5.23 -16.96
CA ILE A 178 -3.41 3.90 -16.76
C ILE A 178 -4.89 3.98 -17.14
N SER A 179 -5.26 3.30 -18.23
CA SER A 179 -6.63 3.32 -18.74
C SER A 179 -7.54 2.45 -17.89
N MET A 180 -8.49 3.09 -17.20
CA MET A 180 -9.44 2.44 -16.32
C MET A 180 -10.66 1.92 -17.07
N TYR A 181 -11.24 0.84 -16.56
CA TYR A 181 -12.50 0.27 -17.07
C TYR A 181 -13.34 -0.27 -15.91
N GLU A 182 -14.66 -0.37 -16.12
CA GLU A 182 -15.61 -0.89 -15.13
C GLU A 182 -15.29 -2.33 -14.72
N GLY A 183 -15.29 -2.60 -13.41
CA GLY A 183 -14.94 -3.89 -12.84
C GLY A 183 -13.45 -4.23 -12.92
N MET A 184 -12.57 -3.23 -13.10
CA MET A 184 -11.12 -3.40 -13.00
C MET A 184 -10.72 -3.94 -11.63
N ASP A 185 -9.75 -4.85 -11.60
CA ASP A 185 -9.15 -5.35 -10.37
C ASP A 185 -8.30 -4.24 -9.71
N GLU A 186 -8.81 -3.69 -8.61
CA GLU A 186 -8.20 -2.56 -7.90
C GLU A 186 -6.83 -2.90 -7.29
N ILE A 187 -6.57 -4.16 -6.97
CA ILE A 187 -5.27 -4.59 -6.43
C ILE A 187 -4.22 -4.55 -7.55
N SER A 188 -4.54 -5.07 -8.73
CA SER A 188 -3.69 -4.95 -9.92
C SER A 188 -3.43 -3.48 -10.26
N LEU A 189 -4.47 -2.64 -10.23
CA LEU A 189 -4.35 -1.21 -10.44
C LEU A 189 -3.39 -0.56 -9.44
N ALA A 190 -3.58 -0.79 -8.14
CA ALA A 190 -2.75 -0.24 -7.09
C ALA A 190 -1.28 -0.69 -7.21
N LEU A 191 -1.03 -1.98 -7.45
CA LEU A 191 0.32 -2.52 -7.59
C LEU A 191 1.06 -1.96 -8.81
N VAL A 192 0.37 -1.84 -9.96
CA VAL A 192 0.95 -1.25 -11.18
C VAL A 192 1.26 0.23 -10.96
N ALA A 193 0.29 0.98 -10.45
CA ALA A 193 0.40 2.42 -10.24
C ALA A 193 1.53 2.76 -9.26
N ASP A 194 1.59 2.04 -8.13
CA ASP A 194 2.59 2.24 -7.09
C ASP A 194 4.00 1.84 -7.58
N ALA A 195 4.15 0.74 -8.33
CA ALA A 195 5.43 0.32 -8.89
C ALA A 195 6.03 1.37 -9.84
N TYR A 196 5.23 1.90 -10.77
CA TYR A 196 5.70 2.96 -11.68
C TYR A 196 5.98 4.27 -10.95
N SER A 197 5.14 4.66 -9.99
CA SER A 197 5.33 5.90 -9.22
C SER A 197 6.58 5.88 -8.33
N ARG A 198 7.12 4.69 -8.02
CA ARG A 198 8.36 4.51 -7.23
C ARG A 198 9.64 4.48 -8.05
N THR A 199 9.56 4.61 -9.37
CA THR A 199 10.76 4.68 -10.24
C THR A 199 11.54 5.97 -10.04
N TYR A 200 10.90 7.03 -9.51
CA TYR A 200 11.38 8.42 -9.46
C TYR A 200 11.64 9.01 -10.86
N ARG A 201 11.20 8.32 -11.91
CA ARG A 201 11.26 8.73 -13.32
C ARG A 201 9.88 8.83 -13.94
N SER A 202 8.84 8.43 -13.22
CA SER A 202 7.47 8.54 -13.69
C SER A 202 6.47 8.84 -12.58
N LYS A 203 5.36 9.48 -12.97
CA LYS A 203 4.12 9.54 -12.21
C LYS A 203 3.03 8.80 -12.98
N THR A 204 2.24 7.98 -12.31
CA THR A 204 1.03 7.41 -12.92
C THR A 204 -0.15 8.35 -12.78
N VAL A 205 -1.04 8.33 -13.77
CA VAL A 205 -2.29 9.08 -13.78
C VAL A 205 -3.39 8.12 -14.21
N ALA A 206 -4.43 8.00 -13.40
CA ALA A 206 -5.64 7.26 -13.77
C ALA A 206 -6.38 8.01 -14.89
N ILE A 207 -6.66 7.32 -16.00
CA ILE A 207 -7.44 7.84 -17.12
C ILE A 207 -8.78 7.15 -17.16
N THR A 208 -9.86 7.92 -17.05
CA THR A 208 -11.23 7.41 -17.16
C THR A 208 -11.91 7.99 -18.41
N ASN A 209 -12.93 7.29 -18.92
CA ASN A 209 -13.66 7.77 -20.08
C ASN A 209 -14.51 9.00 -19.71
N GLY A 210 -14.18 10.16 -20.28
CA GLY A 210 -14.89 11.41 -20.05
C GLY A 210 -14.80 11.92 -18.61
N ASN A 211 -13.69 11.66 -17.91
CA ASN A 211 -13.45 12.06 -16.51
C ASN A 211 -14.51 11.57 -15.50
N ARG A 212 -15.28 10.54 -15.86
CA ARG A 212 -16.26 9.94 -14.95
C ARG A 212 -15.58 9.00 -13.94
N PRO A 213 -16.09 8.90 -12.70
CA PRO A 213 -15.64 7.88 -11.77
C PRO A 213 -15.84 6.48 -12.36
N VAL A 214 -14.89 5.57 -12.10
CA VAL A 214 -14.95 4.16 -12.52
C VAL A 214 -15.09 3.28 -11.29
N LEU A 215 -16.04 2.35 -11.34
CA LEU A 215 -16.26 1.39 -10.26
C LEU A 215 -15.39 0.15 -10.48
N THR A 216 -14.57 -0.18 -9.50
CA THR A 216 -13.70 -1.37 -9.54
C THR A 216 -14.43 -2.63 -9.09
N LYS A 217 -13.77 -3.80 -9.20
CA LYS A 217 -14.36 -5.12 -8.93
C LYS A 217 -15.00 -5.22 -7.55
N SER A 218 -14.37 -4.66 -6.50
CA SER A 218 -14.95 -4.64 -5.14
C SER A 218 -15.73 -3.36 -4.79
N GLY A 219 -16.07 -2.53 -5.78
CA GLY A 219 -16.93 -1.36 -5.57
C GLY A 219 -16.22 -0.08 -5.13
N ILE A 220 -14.88 0.01 -5.22
CA ILE A 220 -14.16 1.27 -4.97
C ILE A 220 -14.31 2.16 -6.19
N LYS A 221 -14.74 3.40 -5.98
CA LYS A 221 -14.83 4.43 -7.02
C LYS A 221 -13.51 5.17 -7.16
N PHE A 222 -12.85 5.00 -8.29
CA PHE A 222 -11.67 5.77 -8.64
C PHE A 222 -12.05 6.94 -9.53
N VAL A 223 -11.39 8.08 -9.35
CA VAL A 223 -11.61 9.28 -10.14
C VAL A 223 -10.38 9.60 -10.99
N SER A 224 -10.62 10.22 -12.14
CA SER A 224 -9.55 10.78 -12.97
C SER A 224 -8.85 11.90 -12.20
N GLU A 225 -7.53 11.92 -12.26
CA GLU A 225 -6.72 13.03 -11.72
C GLU A 225 -6.47 14.11 -12.78
N MET A 226 -7.08 13.99 -13.96
CA MET A 226 -7.00 15.00 -15.01
C MET A 226 -8.09 16.06 -14.79
N GLU A 227 -7.69 17.29 -14.53
CA GLU A 227 -8.62 18.42 -14.46
C GLU A 227 -9.23 18.71 -15.85
N GLU A 228 -10.49 19.15 -15.87
CA GLU A 228 -11.20 19.54 -17.09
C GLU A 228 -10.48 20.72 -17.75
N GLY A 229 -9.86 20.50 -18.91
CA GLY A 229 -9.12 21.52 -19.66
C GLY A 229 -7.59 21.49 -19.47
N GLU A 230 -7.06 20.71 -18.53
CA GLU A 230 -5.62 20.46 -18.47
C GLU A 230 -5.19 19.50 -19.58
N LYS A 231 -4.35 19.98 -20.51
CA LYS A 231 -3.60 19.11 -21.41
C LYS A 231 -2.40 18.51 -20.66
N ILE A 232 -2.63 17.60 -19.72
CA ILE A 232 -1.54 16.81 -19.14
C ILE A 232 -0.92 15.98 -20.28
N GLN A 233 0.34 16.24 -20.59
CA GLN A 233 1.08 15.44 -21.57
C GLN A 233 1.33 14.04 -21.00
N ILE A 234 0.52 13.08 -21.44
CA ILE A 234 0.76 11.66 -21.21
C ILE A 234 1.83 11.18 -22.19
N HIS A 235 2.92 10.65 -21.65
CA HIS A 235 4.07 10.22 -22.44
C HIS A 235 3.91 8.77 -22.91
N SER A 236 3.23 7.95 -22.11
CA SER A 236 2.91 6.57 -22.45
C SER A 236 1.65 6.12 -21.71
N GLN A 237 0.97 5.12 -22.27
CA GLN A 237 -0.25 4.56 -21.71
C GLN A 237 -0.06 3.07 -21.45
N ILE A 238 -0.64 2.58 -20.34
CA ILE A 238 -0.61 1.19 -19.93
C ILE A 238 -2.03 0.70 -19.78
N GLU A 239 -2.28 -0.50 -20.29
CA GLU A 239 -3.51 -1.24 -20.09
C GLU A 239 -3.25 -2.40 -19.14
N ILE A 240 -4.09 -2.52 -18.11
CA ILE A 240 -4.04 -3.65 -17.18
C ILE A 240 -4.97 -4.74 -17.74
N PRO A 241 -4.47 -5.94 -18.06
CA PRO A 241 -5.29 -7.00 -18.63
C PRO A 241 -6.36 -7.50 -17.64
N LYS A 242 -7.57 -7.78 -18.14
CA LYS A 242 -8.72 -8.21 -17.33
C LYS A 242 -8.52 -9.56 -16.63
N GLN A 243 -7.79 -10.50 -17.25
CA GLN A 243 -7.69 -11.89 -16.78
C GLN A 243 -6.40 -12.19 -16.01
N LYS A 244 -5.50 -11.21 -15.86
CA LYS A 244 -4.22 -11.43 -15.22
C LYS A 244 -4.33 -11.21 -13.71
N LYS A 245 -3.73 -12.11 -12.93
CA LYS A 245 -3.73 -12.01 -11.47
C LYS A 245 -2.86 -10.84 -11.01
N ALA A 246 -3.20 -10.27 -9.87
CA ALA A 246 -2.52 -9.07 -9.36
C ALA A 246 -1.01 -9.25 -9.17
N PHE A 247 -0.55 -10.38 -8.58
CA PHE A 247 0.88 -10.63 -8.43
C PHE A 247 1.58 -10.90 -9.76
N ASP A 248 0.95 -11.64 -10.67
CA ASP A 248 1.49 -11.86 -12.02
C ASP A 248 1.64 -10.52 -12.78
N GLN A 249 0.70 -9.60 -12.54
CA GLN A 249 0.74 -8.25 -13.10
C GLN A 249 1.85 -7.40 -12.48
N LEU A 250 2.10 -7.52 -11.17
CA LEU A 250 3.23 -6.85 -10.52
C LEU A 250 4.58 -7.35 -11.07
N VAL A 251 4.77 -8.67 -11.17
CA VAL A 251 5.99 -9.28 -11.73
C VAL A 251 6.23 -8.78 -13.15
N HIS A 252 5.19 -8.77 -13.98
CA HIS A 252 5.27 -8.24 -15.33
C HIS A 252 5.61 -6.75 -15.36
N THR A 253 5.01 -5.95 -14.49
CA THR A 253 5.32 -4.52 -14.36
C THR A 253 6.78 -4.28 -14.03
N LEU A 254 7.37 -5.08 -13.13
CA LEU A 254 8.81 -4.98 -12.80
C LEU A 254 9.70 -5.32 -14.00
N VAL A 255 9.31 -6.28 -14.85
CA VAL A 255 10.01 -6.58 -16.11
C VAL A 255 9.93 -5.41 -17.09
N GLU A 256 8.77 -4.77 -17.23
CA GLU A 256 8.63 -3.58 -18.10
C GLU A 256 9.41 -2.37 -17.57
N ILE A 257 9.44 -2.17 -16.25
CA ILE A 257 10.30 -1.15 -15.61
C ILE A 257 11.78 -1.43 -15.89
N GLU A 258 12.22 -2.68 -15.87
CA GLU A 258 13.60 -3.03 -16.24
C GLU A 258 13.91 -2.74 -17.70
N LYS A 259 13.02 -3.11 -18.63
CA LYS A 259 13.19 -2.81 -20.06
C LYS A 259 13.27 -1.31 -20.31
N LYS A 260 12.45 -0.52 -19.61
CA LYS A 260 12.30 0.93 -19.85
C LYS A 260 13.33 1.78 -19.10
N PHE A 261 13.57 1.47 -17.83
CA PHE A 261 14.37 2.30 -16.91
C PHE A 261 15.62 1.58 -16.39
N GLY A 262 15.87 0.35 -16.82
CA GLY A 262 17.05 -0.44 -16.48
C GLY A 262 16.91 -1.28 -15.21
N ARG A 263 17.79 -2.27 -15.07
CA ARG A 263 17.81 -3.25 -13.96
C ARG A 263 17.98 -2.60 -12.58
N THR A 264 18.75 -1.51 -12.49
CA THR A 264 18.94 -0.77 -11.22
C THR A 264 17.63 -0.11 -10.76
N THR A 265 16.85 0.45 -11.67
CA THR A 265 15.53 1.03 -11.36
C THR A 265 14.54 -0.04 -10.94
N LYS A 266 14.49 -1.19 -11.63
CA LYS A 266 13.68 -2.33 -11.20
C LYS A 266 14.03 -2.75 -9.77
N ARG A 267 15.33 -2.93 -9.47
CA ARG A 267 15.79 -3.29 -8.12
C ARG A 267 15.40 -2.24 -7.08
N PHE A 268 15.55 -0.95 -7.41
CA PHE A 268 15.13 0.14 -6.54
C PHE A 268 13.62 0.14 -6.25
N VAL A 269 12.78 -0.09 -7.26
CA VAL A 269 11.33 -0.21 -7.09
C VAL A 269 10.99 -1.42 -6.23
N ALA A 270 11.52 -2.60 -6.58
CA ALA A 270 11.26 -3.86 -5.87
C ALA A 270 11.62 -3.76 -4.37
N THR A 271 12.76 -3.14 -4.04
CA THR A 271 13.17 -2.89 -2.65
C THR A 271 12.16 -2.00 -1.91
N GLN A 272 11.67 -0.93 -2.54
CA GLN A 272 10.70 -0.02 -1.92
C GLN A 272 9.33 -0.66 -1.66
N ILE A 273 8.91 -1.63 -2.48
CA ILE A 273 7.63 -2.33 -2.29
C ILE A 273 7.77 -3.65 -1.51
N GLU A 274 8.96 -3.93 -0.98
CA GLU A 274 9.32 -5.18 -0.27
C GLU A 274 9.07 -6.45 -1.10
N PHE A 275 9.26 -6.36 -2.42
CA PHE A 275 9.08 -7.48 -3.32
C PHE A 275 10.43 -8.15 -3.62
N PRO A 276 10.59 -9.46 -3.33
CA PRO A 276 11.83 -10.17 -3.65
C PRO A 276 12.00 -10.27 -5.16
N ILE A 277 13.21 -10.01 -5.64
CA ILE A 277 13.60 -10.24 -7.03
C ILE A 277 14.82 -11.15 -7.04
N ASP A 278 14.77 -12.19 -7.87
CA ASP A 278 15.90 -13.07 -8.15
C ASP A 278 16.96 -12.38 -9.03
#